data_AF-A0A093G6J1-F1
#
_entry.id   AF-A0A093G6J1-F1
#
_cell.length_a   1.000
_cell.length_b   1.000
_cell.length_c   1.000
_cell.angle_alpha   90.00
_cell.angle_beta   90.00
_cell.angle_gamma   90.00
#
_symmetry.space_group_name_H-M   'P 1'
#
loop_
_entity.id
_entity.type
_entity.pdbx_description
1 polymer ?
#
loop_
_entity_poly.entity_id
_entity_poly.type
_entity_poly.pdbx_seq_one_letter_code
_entity_poly.pdbx_strand_id
1 'polypeptide(L)'
;SHKGRLIRTCHNLHDLVYFYVSSTNKMFRLLNQHLGTNFPIMTVKEHFSIEENLQLLVSALKEMQTTMETKNKEVQESIAHSLY
;
A
#
# COMPACT_ATOMS: atom_id res chain seq x y z
N SER A 1 15.51 -32.16 1.69
CA SER A 1 15.89 -31.96 0.28
C SER A 1 15.82 -30.48 -0.09
N HIS A 2 16.74 -29.99 -0.93
CA HIS A 2 16.76 -28.61 -1.44
C HIS A 2 15.39 -28.16 -1.98
N LYS A 3 14.68 -29.05 -2.69
CA LYS A 3 13.33 -28.83 -3.22
C LYS A 3 12.31 -28.45 -2.16
N GLY A 4 12.31 -29.13 -1.00
CA GLY A 4 11.37 -28.86 0.09
C GLY A 4 11.61 -27.49 0.75
N ARG A 5 12.87 -27.07 0.85
CA ARG A 5 13.22 -25.74 1.36
C ARG A 5 12.75 -24.64 0.40
N LEU A 6 12.96 -24.83 -0.91
CA LEU A 6 12.53 -23.89 -1.94
C LEU A 6 11.01 -23.66 -1.92
N ILE A 7 10.22 -24.74 -1.90
CA ILE A 7 8.75 -24.66 -1.85
C ILE A 7 8.29 -23.87 -0.61
N ARG A 8 8.88 -24.16 0.56
CA ARG A 8 8.56 -23.44 1.80
C ARG A 8 8.89 -21.95 1.69
N THR A 9 10.04 -21.60 1.13
CA THR A 9 10.41 -20.18 0.93
C THR A 9 9.43 -19.48 -0.01
N CYS A 10 9.00 -20.12 -1.10
CA CYS A 10 8.00 -19.55 -2.01
C CYS A 10 6.66 -19.30 -1.32
N HIS A 11 6.15 -20.25 -0.53
CA HIS A 11 4.92 -20.03 0.25
C HIS A 11 5.09 -18.89 1.25
N ASN A 12 6.19 -18.85 2.01
CA ASN A 12 6.44 -17.77 2.95
C ASN A 12 6.48 -16.40 2.28
N LEU A 13 7.07 -16.29 1.08
CA LEU A 13 7.09 -15.05 0.31
C LEU A 13 5.68 -14.63 -0.13
N HIS A 14 4.85 -15.59 -0.57
CA HIS A 14 3.47 -15.31 -0.94
C HIS A 14 2.64 -14.82 0.27
N ASP A 15 2.82 -15.44 1.43
CA ASP A 15 2.16 -15.02 2.68
C ASP A 15 2.58 -13.60 3.09
N LEU A 16 3.86 -13.26 2.94
CA LEU A 16 4.38 -11.92 3.20
C LEU A 16 3.77 -10.87 2.25
N VAL A 17 3.67 -11.18 0.96
CA VAL A 17 3.01 -10.31 -0.01
C VAL A 17 1.55 -10.06 0.37
N TYR A 18 0.82 -11.11 0.77
CA TYR A 18 -0.56 -10.98 1.24
C TYR A 18 -0.65 -10.10 2.49
N PHE A 19 0.25 -10.30 3.45
CA PHE A 19 0.32 -9.49 4.66
C PHE A 19 0.55 -8.01 4.36
N TYR A 20 1.48 -7.69 3.45
CA TYR A 20 1.74 -6.30 3.07
C TYR A 20 0.54 -5.66 2.36
N VAL A 21 -0.08 -6.36 1.40
CA VAL A 21 -1.28 -5.87 0.72
C VAL A 21 -2.42 -5.61 1.71
N SER A 22 -2.65 -6.54 2.63
CA SER A 22 -3.67 -6.38 3.68
C SER A 22 -3.38 -5.18 4.60
N SER A 23 -2.13 -4.98 4.98
CA SER A 23 -1.70 -3.86 5.81
C SER A 23 -1.84 -2.52 5.08
N THR A 24 -1.42 -2.44 3.82
CA THR A 24 -1.61 -1.26 2.97
C THR A 24 -3.09 -0.92 2.81
N ASN A 25 -3.95 -1.92 2.60
CA ASN A 25 -5.40 -1.69 2.52
C ASN A 25 -5.99 -1.13 3.83
N LYS A 26 -5.47 -1.54 4.99
CA LYS A 26 -5.87 -0.94 6.28
C LYS A 26 -5.47 0.53 6.35
N MET A 27 -4.26 0.87 5.90
CA MET A 27 -3.82 2.26 5.81
C MET A 27 -4.72 3.06 4.85
N PHE A 28 -4.99 2.55 3.65
CA PHE A 28 -5.89 3.18 2.68
C PHE A 28 -7.26 3.47 3.27
N ARG A 29 -7.85 2.52 4.01
CA ARG A 29 -9.14 2.75 4.69
C ARG A 29 -9.08 3.89 5.68
N LEU A 30 -8.05 3.96 6.53
CA LEU A 30 -7.87 5.05 7.48
C LEU A 30 -7.70 6.39 6.78
N LEU A 31 -6.85 6.45 5.75
CA LEU A 31 -6.61 7.68 5.00
C LEU A 31 -7.87 8.13 4.25
N ASN A 32 -8.62 7.20 3.66
CA ASN A 32 -9.86 7.52 2.95
C ASN A 32 -10.92 8.05 3.93
N GLN A 33 -11.04 7.41 5.09
CA GLN A 33 -12.02 7.79 6.12
C GLN A 33 -11.72 9.15 6.76
N HIS A 34 -10.45 9.46 7.02
CA HIS A 34 -10.07 10.61 7.85
C HIS A 34 -9.53 11.80 7.07
N LEU A 35 -8.99 11.59 5.86
CA LEU A 35 -8.34 12.65 5.08
C LEU A 35 -9.00 12.90 3.71
N GLY A 36 -10.19 12.31 3.47
CA GLY A 36 -10.93 12.48 2.22
C GLY A 36 -10.17 12.00 0.98
N THR A 37 -9.24 11.04 1.16
CA THR A 37 -8.55 10.38 0.06
C THR A 37 -9.42 9.26 -0.54
N ASN A 38 -9.02 8.73 -1.69
CA ASN A 38 -9.79 7.69 -2.40
C ASN A 38 -8.89 6.59 -2.98
N PHE A 39 -8.06 6.00 -2.14
CA PHE A 39 -7.20 4.89 -2.55
C PHE A 39 -8.02 3.61 -2.78
N PRO A 40 -7.77 2.88 -3.88
CA PRO A 40 -8.48 1.64 -4.19
C PRO A 40 -7.99 0.47 -3.32
N ILE A 41 -8.90 -0.44 -2.95
CA ILE A 41 -8.51 -1.69 -2.28
C ILE A 41 -7.73 -2.57 -3.25
N MET A 42 -6.55 -3.01 -2.81
CA MET A 42 -5.67 -3.90 -3.53
C MET A 42 -5.91 -5.36 -3.20
N THR A 43 -5.60 -6.25 -4.14
CA THR A 43 -5.66 -7.70 -3.94
C THR A 43 -4.41 -8.34 -4.54
N VAL A 44 -3.83 -9.31 -3.84
CA VAL A 44 -2.84 -10.21 -4.45
C VAL A 44 -3.50 -10.93 -5.63
N LYS A 45 -2.82 -10.96 -6.77
CA LYS A 45 -3.27 -11.66 -7.98
C LYS A 45 -2.60 -13.03 -8.01
N GLU A 46 -3.41 -14.09 -7.95
CA GLU A 46 -2.90 -15.47 -7.91
C GLU A 46 -2.18 -15.88 -9.21
N HIS A 47 -2.54 -15.26 -10.33
CA HIS A 47 -1.91 -15.50 -11.63
C HIS A 47 -0.63 -14.68 -11.84
N PHE A 48 -0.29 -13.79 -10.91
CA PHE A 48 0.94 -13.00 -10.95
C PHE A 48 2.05 -13.72 -10.21
N SER A 49 3.27 -13.53 -10.68
CA SER A 49 4.47 -13.81 -9.91
C SER A 49 4.55 -12.96 -8.64
N ILE A 50 5.44 -13.36 -7.73
CA ILE A 50 5.74 -12.57 -6.52
C ILE A 50 6.24 -11.18 -6.91
N GLU A 51 7.09 -11.09 -7.93
CA GLU A 51 7.63 -9.80 -8.40
C GLU A 51 6.53 -8.87 -8.90
N GLU A 52 5.62 -9.36 -9.74
CA GLU A 52 4.52 -8.54 -10.26
C GLU A 52 3.58 -8.06 -9.16
N ASN A 53 3.26 -8.90 -8.16
CA ASN A 53 2.49 -8.48 -7.00
C ASN A 53 3.22 -7.42 -6.15
N LEU A 54 4.55 -7.53 -6.03
CA LEU A 54 5.36 -6.50 -5.36
C LEU A 54 5.40 -5.20 -6.14
N GLN A 55 5.47 -5.25 -7.48
CA GLN A 55 5.41 -4.05 -8.33
C GLN A 55 4.06 -3.33 -8.22
N LEU A 56 2.95 -4.08 -8.13
CA LEU A 56 1.63 -3.50 -7.83
C LEU A 56 1.65 -2.78 -6.47
N LEU A 57 2.16 -3.45 -5.42
CA LEU A 57 2.27 -2.87 -4.08
C LEU A 57 3.12 -1.59 -4.08
N VAL A 58 4.29 -1.62 -4.71
CA VAL A 58 5.19 -0.45 -4.79
C VAL A 58 4.52 0.71 -5.52
N SER A 59 3.82 0.43 -6.62
CA SER A 59 3.11 1.47 -7.38
C SER A 59 2.04 2.15 -6.53
N ALA A 60 1.25 1.37 -5.80
CA ALA A 60 0.21 1.90 -4.92
C ALA A 60 0.79 2.67 -3.72
N LEU A 61 1.93 2.22 -3.16
CA LEU A 61 2.62 2.95 -2.09
C LEU A 61 3.18 4.29 -2.57
N LYS A 62 3.68 4.37 -3.81
CA LYS A 62 4.13 5.64 -4.42
C LYS A 62 2.96 6.61 -4.62
N GLU A 63 1.83 6.11 -5.13
CA GLU A 63 0.62 6.91 -5.27
C GLU A 63 0.15 7.44 -3.91
N MET A 64 0.13 6.58 -2.89
CA MET A 64 -0.18 6.97 -1.52
C MET A 64 0.75 8.07 -1.02
N GLN A 65 2.06 7.95 -1.25
CA GLN A 65 3.02 8.97 -0.85
C GLN A 65 2.71 10.32 -1.53
N THR A 66 2.54 10.34 -2.86
CA THR A 66 2.27 11.57 -3.60
C THR A 66 0.96 12.24 -3.16
N THR A 67 -0.11 11.45 -2.97
CA THR A 67 -1.38 11.99 -2.47
C THR A 67 -1.25 12.57 -1.06
N MET A 68 -0.48 11.92 -0.19
CA MET A 68 -0.25 12.40 1.18
C MET A 68 0.61 13.67 1.22
N GLU A 69 1.58 13.81 0.33
CA GLU A 69 2.35 15.06 0.18
C GLU A 69 1.45 16.23 -0.23
N THR A 70 0.52 16.00 -1.17
CA THR A 70 -0.49 17.00 -1.55
C THR A 70 -1.40 17.35 -0.40
N LYS A 71 -1.96 16.34 0.31
CA LYS A 71 -2.82 16.58 1.48
C LYS A 71 -2.11 17.31 2.61
N ASN A 72 -0.84 17.02 2.85
CA ASN A 72 -0.06 17.73 3.85
C ASN A 72 0.07 19.23 3.50
N LYS A 73 0.31 19.57 2.23
CA LYS A 73 0.36 20.97 1.78
C LYS A 73 -0.98 21.67 1.95
N GLU A 74 -2.08 21.05 1.52
CA GLU A 74 -3.43 21.60 1.70
C GLU A 74 -3.75 21.90 3.17
N VAL A 75 -3.38 20.98 4.08
CA VAL A 75 -3.56 21.18 5.53
C VAL A 75 -2.72 22.34 6.03
N GLN A 76 -1.43 22.42 5.65
CA GLN A 76 -0.55 23.52 6.04
C GLN A 76 -1.08 24.88 5.57
N GLU A 77 -1.55 24.96 4.32
CA GLU A 77 -2.18 26.16 3.77
C GLU A 77 -3.45 26.52 4.53
N SER A 78 -4.33 25.55 4.82
CA SER A 78 -5.57 25.82 5.57
C SER A 78 -5.29 26.36 6.98
N ILE A 79 -4.26 25.86 7.66
CA ILE A 79 -3.85 26.34 8.98
C ILE A 79 -3.32 27.77 8.87
N ALA A 80 -2.46 28.05 7.88
CA ALA A 80 -1.94 29.39 7.66
C ALA A 80 -3.06 30.41 7.42
N HIS A 81 -4.05 30.08 6.59
CA HIS A 81 -5.21 30.95 6.34
C HIS A 81 -6.10 31.13 7.58
N SER A 82 -6.16 30.15 8.50
CA SER A 82 -6.96 30.27 9.73
C SER A 82 -6.32 31.14 10.82
N LEU A 83 -5.02 31.43 10.69
CA LEU A 83 -4.24 32.21 11.66
C LEU A 83 -4.10 33.70 11.28
N TYR A 84 -4.60 34.10 10.10
CA TYR A 84 -4.62 35.47 9.59
C TYR A 84 -6.06 35.96 9.40
#